data_AF-A0A2G8RNP4-F1
#
_entry.id   AF-A0A2G8RNP4-F1
#
_cell.length_a   1.000
_cell.length_b   1.000
_cell.length_c   1.000
_cell.angle_alpha   90.00
_cell.angle_beta   90.00
_cell.angle_gamma   90.00
#
_symmetry.space_group_name_H-M   'P 1'
#
loop_
_entity.id
_entity.type
_entity.pdbx_description
1 polymer ?
#
loop_
_entity_poly.entity_id
_entity_poly.type
_entity_poly.pdbx_seq_one_letter_code
_entity_poly.pdbx_strand_id
1 'polypeptide(L)'
;MLYYLFALAFLVASAFAQRCQITAPAEWSTVKAGSNITVELDRPMTLSSSQEVAIAIGFWPCNGPCNRTDVTQVLGTLAYRGAYDPQLNTTMNWKPPYENFTVTVPAHSVPGTEVSLNVAHFSLIGAGLMPFLETLNITLKIGS
;
A
#
# COMPACT_ATOMS: atom_id res chain seq x y z
N MET A 1 -34.46 9.41 -6.62
CA MET A 1 -33.24 10.17 -6.29
C MET A 1 -32.29 9.39 -5.38
N LEU A 2 -32.78 8.83 -4.26
CA LEU A 2 -31.95 8.07 -3.31
C LEU A 2 -31.29 6.79 -3.90
N TYR A 3 -32.00 6.04 -4.76
CA TYR A 3 -31.46 4.86 -5.44
C TYR A 3 -30.24 5.15 -6.34
N TYR A 4 -30.24 6.31 -7.00
CA TYR A 4 -29.10 6.73 -7.83
C TYR A 4 -27.88 7.09 -6.98
N LEU A 5 -28.09 7.67 -5.78
CA LEU A 5 -27.01 7.95 -4.83
C LEU A 5 -26.38 6.65 -4.30
N PHE A 6 -27.18 5.64 -3.99
CA PHE A 6 -26.67 4.32 -3.60
C PHE A 6 -25.90 3.65 -4.74
N ALA A 7 -26.44 3.64 -5.97
CA ALA A 7 -25.76 3.07 -7.12
C ALA A 7 -24.39 3.74 -7.39
N LEU A 8 -24.33 5.08 -7.27
CA LEU A 8 -23.09 5.83 -7.43
C LEU A 8 -22.06 5.45 -6.35
N ALA A 9 -22.48 5.30 -5.09
CA ALA A 9 -21.60 4.90 -3.99
C ALA A 9 -20.99 3.49 -4.21
N PHE A 10 -21.79 2.54 -4.69
CA PHE A 10 -21.29 1.18 -5.00
C PHE A 10 -20.28 1.18 -6.15
N LEU A 11 -20.52 1.96 -7.21
CA LEU A 11 -19.60 2.09 -8.34
C LEU A 11 -18.24 2.66 -7.89
N VAL A 12 -18.25 3.74 -7.09
CA VAL A 12 -17.02 4.34 -6.56
C VAL A 12 -16.25 3.35 -5.67
N ALA A 13 -16.94 2.63 -4.78
CA ALA A 13 -16.29 1.62 -3.92
C ALA A 13 -15.62 0.50 -4.74
N SER A 14 -16.25 0.06 -5.82
CA SER A 14 -15.70 -1.00 -6.69
C SER A 14 -14.42 -0.59 -7.44
N ALA A 15 -14.26 0.70 -7.75
CA ALA A 15 -13.05 1.22 -8.39
C ALA A 15 -11.86 1.25 -7.42
N PHE A 16 -12.09 1.53 -6.14
CA PHE A 16 -11.06 1.45 -5.10
C PHE A 16 -10.64 0.01 -4.80
N ALA A 17 -11.57 -0.95 -4.87
CA ALA A 17 -11.30 -2.36 -4.63
C ALA A 17 -10.40 -3.04 -5.68
N GLN A 18 -10.18 -2.40 -6.84
CA GLN A 18 -9.33 -2.93 -7.92
C GLN A 18 -7.85 -2.54 -7.80
N ARG A 19 -7.53 -1.62 -6.89
CA ARG A 19 -6.18 -1.08 -6.68
C ARG A 19 -5.36 -2.01 -5.80
N CYS A 20 -4.03 -1.93 -5.85
CA CYS A 20 -3.18 -2.58 -4.85
C CYS A 20 -3.59 -2.11 -3.44
N GLN A 21 -3.29 -2.90 -2.40
CA GLN A 21 -3.59 -2.54 -1.01
C GLN A 21 -2.49 -3.00 -0.08
N ILE A 22 -2.15 -2.15 0.91
CA ILE A 22 -1.32 -2.55 2.05
C ILE A 22 -2.24 -3.24 3.06
N THR A 23 -2.12 -4.56 3.19
CA THR A 23 -2.96 -5.38 4.09
C THR A 23 -2.26 -5.69 5.41
N ALA A 24 -0.93 -5.69 5.42
CA ALA A 24 -0.12 -5.72 6.62
C ALA A 24 1.05 -4.72 6.50
N PRO A 25 1.43 -4.02 7.58
CA PRO A 25 0.68 -3.90 8.83
C PRO A 25 -0.69 -3.21 8.63
N ALA A 26 -1.60 -3.37 9.59
CA ALA A 26 -2.87 -2.64 9.54
C ALA A 26 -2.63 -1.14 9.81
N GLU A 27 -3.49 -0.28 9.26
CA GLU A 27 -3.52 1.15 9.58
C GLU A 27 -3.52 1.37 11.11
N TRP A 28 -2.72 2.32 11.58
CA TRP A 28 -2.49 2.66 12.99
C TRP A 28 -1.77 1.60 13.83
N SER A 29 -1.19 0.57 13.22
CA SER A 29 -0.38 -0.42 13.95
C SER A 29 0.84 0.23 14.60
N THR A 30 1.22 -0.30 15.77
CA THR A 30 2.43 0.13 16.48
C THR A 30 3.62 -0.70 16.02
N VAL A 31 4.68 -0.04 15.56
CA VAL A 31 5.94 -0.65 15.14
C VAL A 31 7.12 -0.03 15.90
N LYS A 32 8.23 -0.76 16.01
CA LYS A 32 9.42 -0.27 16.71
C LYS A 32 10.47 0.25 15.74
N ALA A 33 11.11 1.37 16.06
CA ALA A 33 12.25 1.88 15.28
C ALA A 33 13.35 0.83 15.17
N GLY A 34 13.90 0.64 13.96
CA GLY A 34 14.94 -0.36 13.69
C GLY A 34 14.47 -1.82 13.68
N SER A 35 13.17 -2.08 13.89
CA SER A 35 12.64 -3.46 13.79
C SER A 35 12.31 -3.84 12.36
N ASN A 36 12.36 -5.14 12.08
CA ASN A 36 11.88 -5.69 10.82
C ASN A 36 10.38 -5.93 10.91
N ILE A 37 9.65 -5.44 9.92
CA ILE A 37 8.21 -5.66 9.77
C ILE A 37 7.94 -6.32 8.43
N THR A 38 6.85 -7.07 8.36
CA THR A 38 6.33 -7.59 7.09
C THR A 38 5.32 -6.61 6.53
N VAL A 39 5.57 -6.16 5.31
CA VAL A 39 4.63 -5.41 4.49
C VAL A 39 4.00 -6.38 3.51
N GLU A 40 2.72 -6.65 3.68
CA GLU A 40 1.94 -7.47 2.74
C GLU A 40 1.22 -6.55 1.76
N LEU A 41 1.43 -6.79 0.47
CA LEU A 41 0.76 -6.09 -0.61
C LEU A 41 -0.16 -7.05 -1.34
N ASP A 42 -1.46 -6.81 -1.20
CA ASP A 42 -2.49 -7.54 -1.93
C ASP A 42 -2.73 -6.85 -3.29
N ARG A 43 -2.86 -7.66 -4.33
CA ARG A 43 -3.22 -7.26 -5.69
C ARG A 43 -4.58 -7.87 -6.04
N PRO A 44 -5.69 -7.16 -5.79
CA PRO A 44 -7.03 -7.60 -6.17
C PRO A 44 -7.12 -7.93 -7.66
N MET A 45 -7.91 -8.95 -8.01
CA MET A 45 -8.13 -9.30 -9.42
C MET A 45 -8.85 -8.16 -10.14
N THR A 46 -8.30 -7.73 -11.27
CA THR A 46 -8.88 -6.66 -12.09
C THR A 46 -9.65 -7.20 -13.28
N LEU A 47 -10.67 -6.45 -13.71
CA LEU A 47 -11.43 -6.77 -14.93
C LEU A 47 -10.60 -6.60 -16.20
N SER A 48 -9.65 -5.66 -16.17
CA SER A 48 -8.65 -5.48 -17.23
C SER A 48 -7.39 -6.27 -16.91
N SER A 49 -6.66 -6.72 -17.94
CA SER A 49 -5.33 -7.29 -17.77
C SER A 49 -4.43 -6.33 -17.00
N SER A 50 -3.64 -6.86 -16.06
CA SER A 50 -2.62 -6.13 -15.31
C SER A 50 -1.35 -6.95 -15.29
N GLN A 51 -0.23 -6.31 -15.65
CA GLN A 51 1.09 -6.88 -15.54
C GLN A 51 1.87 -6.04 -14.53
N GLU A 52 2.16 -6.65 -13.38
CA GLU A 52 2.95 -6.01 -12.33
C GLU A 52 4.41 -5.90 -12.75
N VAL A 53 5.06 -4.78 -12.43
CA VAL A 53 6.44 -4.51 -12.85
C VAL A 53 7.35 -4.30 -11.65
N ALA A 54 7.05 -3.29 -10.82
CA ALA A 54 7.92 -2.91 -9.73
C ALA A 54 7.20 -2.14 -8.63
N ILE A 55 7.78 -2.18 -7.44
CA ILE A 55 7.38 -1.35 -6.30
C ILE A 55 8.59 -0.66 -5.66
N ALA A 56 8.29 0.41 -4.92
CA ALA A 56 9.21 1.02 -3.98
C ALA A 56 8.47 1.27 -2.65
N ILE A 57 9.03 0.80 -1.54
CA ILE A 57 8.48 0.93 -0.19
C ILE A 57 9.36 1.91 0.59
N GLY A 58 8.74 2.90 1.22
CA GLY A 58 9.45 3.89 2.01
C GLY A 58 8.68 4.34 3.25
N PHE A 59 9.40 4.99 4.14
CA PHE A 59 8.86 5.56 5.37
C PHE A 59 9.04 7.08 5.37
N TRP A 60 7.92 7.80 5.47
CA TRP A 60 7.92 9.25 5.58
C TRP A 60 7.59 9.71 7.01
N PRO A 61 8.51 10.41 7.70
CA PRO A 61 8.23 10.95 9.02
C PRO A 61 7.21 12.11 8.91
N CYS A 62 6.07 11.98 9.58
CA CYS A 62 5.01 12.98 9.48
C CYS A 62 5.29 14.24 10.33
N ASN A 63 6.25 14.19 11.26
CA ASN A 63 6.62 15.29 12.18
C ASN A 63 5.39 15.92 12.87
N GLY A 64 4.42 15.08 13.21
CA GLY A 64 3.06 15.44 13.63
C GLY A 64 2.08 14.36 13.16
N PRO A 65 0.77 14.59 13.28
CA PRO A 65 -0.24 13.67 12.77
C PRO A 65 -0.15 13.53 11.23
N CYS A 66 -0.09 12.31 10.71
CA CYS A 66 0.06 12.07 9.27
C CYS A 66 -1.11 12.61 8.44
N ASN A 67 -2.28 12.80 9.04
CA ASN A 67 -3.44 13.40 8.34
C ASN A 67 -3.28 14.89 7.98
N ARG A 68 -2.24 15.56 8.48
CA ARG A 68 -1.91 16.97 8.16
C ARG A 68 -0.75 17.09 7.16
N THR A 69 -0.18 15.98 6.74
CA THR A 69 0.99 15.94 5.86
C THR A 69 0.59 15.26 4.55
N ASP A 70 0.94 15.86 3.41
CA ASP A 70 0.76 15.15 2.13
C ASP A 70 1.87 14.10 1.98
N VAL A 71 1.52 12.86 2.30
CA VAL A 71 2.42 11.72 2.26
C VAL A 71 2.43 11.01 0.91
N THR A 72 1.57 11.42 -0.03
CA THR A 72 1.43 10.77 -1.34
C THR A 72 2.52 11.18 -2.34
N GLN A 73 3.18 12.31 -2.08
CA GLN A 73 4.19 12.90 -2.97
C GLN A 73 5.61 12.40 -2.69
N VAL A 74 5.87 11.80 -1.51
CA VAL A 74 7.22 11.48 -1.05
C VAL A 74 7.27 10.13 -0.33
N LEU A 75 8.11 9.22 -0.80
CA LEU A 75 8.32 7.91 -0.14
C LEU A 75 9.14 8.02 1.14
N GLY A 76 10.02 9.01 1.24
CA GLY A 76 10.91 9.20 2.39
C GLY A 76 12.09 8.25 2.40
N THR A 77 12.39 7.69 3.58
CA THR A 77 13.48 6.74 3.75
C THR A 77 13.11 5.44 3.06
N LEU A 78 13.76 5.17 1.92
CA LEU A 78 13.52 3.97 1.12
C LEU A 78 13.94 2.72 1.89
N ALA A 79 13.03 1.77 2.03
CA ALA A 79 13.27 0.49 2.71
C ALA A 79 13.32 -0.70 1.73
N TYR A 80 12.65 -0.60 0.59
CA TYR A 80 12.71 -1.60 -0.47
C TYR A 80 12.51 -0.96 -1.85
N ARG A 81 13.15 -1.52 -2.88
CA ARG A 81 12.82 -1.30 -4.30
C ARG A 81 13.11 -2.57 -5.08
N GLY A 82 12.21 -2.96 -5.98
CA GLY A 82 12.39 -4.19 -6.74
C GLY A 82 11.17 -4.57 -7.55
N ALA A 83 11.25 -5.77 -8.13
CA ALA A 83 10.13 -6.39 -8.82
C ALA A 83 8.96 -6.65 -7.86
N TYR A 84 7.75 -6.67 -8.40
CA TYR A 84 6.54 -7.09 -7.70
C TYR A 84 5.88 -8.19 -8.51
N ASP A 85 5.77 -9.38 -7.93
CA ASP A 85 5.26 -10.59 -8.56
C ASP A 85 4.31 -11.31 -7.59
N PRO A 86 3.11 -10.74 -7.34
CA PRO A 86 2.17 -11.27 -6.36
C PRO A 86 1.65 -12.65 -6.76
N GLN A 87 1.72 -13.59 -5.82
CA GLN A 87 1.34 -14.99 -6.06
C GLN A 87 -0.06 -15.29 -5.52
N LEU A 88 -0.77 -16.16 -6.23
CA LEU A 88 -2.08 -16.66 -5.77
C LEU A 88 -1.91 -17.49 -4.49
N ASN A 89 -2.80 -17.26 -3.53
CA ASN A 89 -2.91 -18.13 -2.38
C ASN A 89 -3.60 -19.45 -2.78
N THR A 90 -2.90 -20.59 -2.67
CA THR A 90 -3.46 -21.89 -3.05
C THR A 90 -4.33 -22.54 -1.97
N THR A 91 -4.34 -21.99 -0.74
CA THR A 91 -5.11 -22.54 0.39
C THR A 91 -6.33 -21.70 0.73
N MET A 92 -6.34 -20.41 0.39
CA MET A 92 -7.44 -19.47 0.62
C MET A 92 -7.96 -18.89 -0.69
N ASN A 93 -8.98 -19.53 -1.27
CA ASN A 93 -9.54 -19.16 -2.58
C ASN A 93 -10.13 -17.74 -2.64
N TRP A 94 -10.41 -17.12 -1.49
CA TRP A 94 -10.94 -15.75 -1.41
C TRP A 94 -9.84 -14.69 -1.28
N LYS A 95 -8.60 -15.07 -0.95
CA LYS A 95 -7.50 -14.12 -0.79
C LYS A 95 -6.97 -13.74 -2.18
N PRO A 96 -6.86 -12.44 -2.49
CA PRO A 96 -6.25 -12.02 -3.75
C PRO A 96 -4.78 -12.44 -3.83
N PRO A 97 -4.17 -12.41 -5.03
CA PRO A 97 -2.72 -12.50 -5.17
C PRO A 97 -2.01 -11.51 -4.24
N TYR A 98 -0.89 -11.93 -3.65
CA TYR A 98 -0.18 -11.10 -2.66
C TYR A 98 1.32 -11.39 -2.67
N GLU A 99 2.10 -10.45 -2.14
CA GLU A 99 3.53 -10.63 -1.86
C GLU A 99 3.90 -10.00 -0.52
N ASN A 100 4.87 -10.61 0.17
CA ASN A 100 5.34 -10.19 1.48
C ASN A 100 6.76 -9.63 1.38
N PHE A 101 6.95 -8.43 1.91
CA PHE A 101 8.24 -7.74 1.94
C PHE A 101 8.69 -7.57 3.39
N THR A 102 9.85 -8.13 3.74
CA THR A 102 10.48 -7.81 5.03
C THR A 102 11.28 -6.53 4.88
N VAL A 103 10.86 -5.48 5.58
CA VAL A 103 11.51 -4.16 5.55
C VAL A 103 11.85 -3.70 6.96
N THR A 104 12.92 -2.92 7.09
CA THR A 104 13.36 -2.37 8.37
C THR A 104 12.78 -0.98 8.57
N VAL A 105 12.08 -0.76 9.69
CA VAL A 105 11.62 0.57 10.09
C VAL A 105 12.84 1.45 10.37
N PRO A 106 12.89 2.71 9.89
CA PRO A 106 14.05 3.57 10.10
C PRO A 106 14.45 3.69 11.57
N ALA A 107 15.71 3.44 11.90
CA ALA A 107 16.20 3.45 13.28
C ALA A 107 16.14 4.84 13.95
N HIS A 108 16.08 5.91 13.14
CA HIS A 108 15.97 7.29 13.59
C HIS A 108 14.51 7.75 13.78
N SER A 109 13.53 6.86 13.61
CA SER A 109 12.14 7.16 13.93
C SER A 109 11.98 7.42 15.43
N VAL A 110 11.30 8.53 15.78
CA VAL A 110 11.17 8.98 17.17
C VAL A 110 9.98 8.26 17.84
N PRO A 111 10.17 7.57 18.98
CA PRO A 111 9.06 6.97 19.73
C PRO A 111 7.97 7.98 20.08
N GLY A 112 6.71 7.55 20.02
CA GLY A 112 5.54 8.40 20.25
C GLY A 112 5.12 9.26 19.07
N THR A 113 5.77 9.13 17.91
CA THR A 113 5.41 9.83 16.67
C THR A 113 4.71 8.92 15.66
N GLU A 114 4.17 9.53 14.62
CA GLU A 114 3.57 8.84 13.48
C GLU A 114 4.52 8.86 12.28
N VAL A 115 4.52 7.75 11.55
CA VAL A 115 5.22 7.61 10.27
C VAL A 115 4.23 7.11 9.23
N SER A 116 4.35 7.58 8.01
CA SER A 116 3.59 7.00 6.89
C SER A 116 4.44 5.95 6.20
N LEU A 117 3.90 4.73 6.08
CA LEU A 117 4.44 3.70 5.20
C LEU A 117 3.85 3.93 3.82
N ASN A 118 4.70 4.28 2.87
CA ASN A 118 4.31 4.61 1.50
C ASN A 118 4.81 3.53 0.54
N VAL A 119 4.00 3.22 -0.47
CA VAL A 119 4.33 2.30 -1.56
C VAL A 119 4.03 2.99 -2.88
N ALA A 120 5.04 3.13 -3.73
CA ALA A 120 4.84 3.45 -5.14
C ALA A 120 4.77 2.14 -5.91
N HIS A 121 3.73 1.97 -6.71
CA HIS A 121 3.44 0.74 -7.44
C HIS A 121 3.28 1.06 -8.94
N PHE A 122 4.10 0.40 -9.75
CA PHE A 122 4.11 0.54 -11.20
C PHE A 122 3.68 -0.76 -11.89
N SER A 123 2.70 -0.64 -12.77
CA SER A 123 2.15 -1.75 -13.55
C SER A 123 1.77 -1.32 -14.97
N LEU A 124 1.54 -2.30 -15.84
CA LEU A 124 1.02 -2.11 -17.19
C LEU A 124 -0.40 -2.66 -17.25
N ILE A 125 -1.36 -1.81 -17.64
CA ILE A 125 -2.79 -2.17 -17.60
C ILE A 125 -3.43 -2.15 -19.00
N GLY A 126 -4.44 -3.00 -19.16
CA GLY A 126 -5.23 -3.13 -20.39
C GLY A 126 -4.48 -3.80 -21.54
N ALA A 127 -5.17 -3.95 -22.67
CA ALA A 127 -4.62 -4.63 -23.85
C ALA A 127 -3.45 -3.87 -24.50
N GLY A 128 -3.37 -2.56 -24.29
CA GLY A 128 -2.30 -1.71 -24.82
C GLY A 128 -1.07 -1.58 -23.93
N LEU A 129 -1.01 -2.30 -22.79
CA LEU A 129 0.08 -2.20 -21.80
C LEU A 129 0.34 -0.74 -21.37
N MET A 130 -0.72 -0.03 -21.00
CA MET A 130 -0.64 1.38 -20.62
C MET A 130 0.09 1.49 -19.28
N PRO A 131 1.08 2.39 -19.14
CA PRO A 131 1.77 2.59 -17.87
C PRO A 131 0.80 3.16 -16.83
N PHE A 132 0.74 2.51 -15.68
CA PHE A 132 -0.07 2.92 -14.55
C PHE A 132 0.81 3.04 -13.32
N LEU A 133 0.74 4.21 -12.66
CA LEU A 133 1.46 4.47 -11.43
C LEU A 133 0.43 4.80 -10.36
N GLU A 134 0.54 4.14 -9.22
CA GLU A 134 -0.22 4.47 -8.03
C GLU A 134 0.67 4.57 -6.80
N THR A 135 0.21 5.39 -5.85
CA THR A 135 0.81 5.50 -4.53
C THR A 135 -0.20 5.02 -3.50
N LEU A 136 0.27 4.20 -2.58
CA LEU A 136 -0.48 3.70 -1.44
C LEU A 136 0.19 4.17 -0.17
N ASN A 137 -0.59 4.39 0.88
CA ASN A 137 -0.06 4.77 2.16
C ASN A 137 -0.91 4.23 3.30
N ILE A 138 -0.25 3.94 4.41
CA ILE A 138 -0.88 3.78 5.72
C ILE A 138 -0.11 4.57 6.77
N THR A 139 -0.77 4.90 7.87
CA THR A 139 -0.14 5.52 9.05
C THR A 139 0.24 4.44 10.07
N LEU A 140 1.45 4.52 10.60
CA LEU A 140 1.96 3.66 11.67
C LEU A 140 2.35 4.52 12.87
N LYS A 141 2.24 3.95 14.07
CA LYS A 141 2.70 4.57 15.32
C LYS A 141 4.06 4.00 15.70
N ILE A 142 4.99 4.86 16.09
CA ILE A 142 6.30 4.41 16.57
C ILE A 142 6.22 4.14 18.07
N GLY A 143 6.34 2.87 18.45
CA GLY A 143 6.46 2.43 19.83
C GLY A 143 7.89 2.52 20.38
N SER A 144 8.02 2.39 21.69
CA SER A 144 9.29 2.28 22.44
C SER A 144 9.94 0.90 22.34
#